data_AF-A0AB33R5M7-F1
#
_entry.id   AF-A0AB33R5M7-F1
#
_cell.length_a   1.000
_cell.length_b   1.000
_cell.length_c   1.000
_cell.angle_alpha   90.00
_cell.angle_beta   90.00
_cell.angle_gamma   90.00
#
_symmetry.space_group_name_H-M   'P 1'
#
loop_
_entity.id
_entity.type
_entity.pdbx_description
1 polymer ?
#
loop_
_entity_poly.entity_id
_entity_poly.type
_entity_poly.pdbx_seq_one_letter_code
_entity_poly.pdbx_strand_id
1 'polypeptide(L)'
;MCRWLNMPRSSYYYQAVESVSEMEFEETIKRIFLESESRYGSRKIKICLNNEGITRSRRRIRRIMKRLNLVSVYQKATFKPHSRGKNEAPIPNHL
;
A
#
# COMPACT_ATOMS: atom_id res chain seq x y z
N MET A 1 26.55 -24.11 -21.91
CA MET A 1 26.05 -23.13 -22.91
C MET A 1 26.71 -21.76 -22.74
N CYS A 2 26.33 -20.89 -21.80
CA CYS A 2 26.88 -19.51 -21.71
C CYS A 2 28.40 -19.42 -21.47
N ARG A 3 28.97 -20.30 -20.63
CA ARG A 3 30.43 -20.38 -20.40
C ARG A 3 31.22 -20.83 -21.63
N TRP A 4 30.62 -21.66 -22.48
CA TRP A 4 31.25 -22.13 -23.72
C TRP A 4 31.15 -21.08 -24.84
N LEU A 5 30.06 -20.30 -24.84
CA LEU A 5 29.83 -19.20 -25.78
C LEU A 5 30.50 -17.89 -25.35
N ASN A 6 31.33 -17.91 -24.31
CA ASN A 6 32.04 -16.77 -23.74
C ASN A 6 31.13 -15.53 -23.49
N MET A 7 29.89 -15.77 -23.07
CA MET A 7 28.88 -14.72 -22.87
C MET A 7 28.52 -14.55 -21.39
N PRO A 8 28.25 -13.31 -20.94
CA PRO A 8 27.74 -13.05 -19.60
C PRO A 8 26.40 -13.76 -19.41
N ARG A 9 26.28 -14.49 -18.29
CA ARG A 9 25.05 -15.22 -17.96
C ARG A 9 23.85 -14.28 -17.84
N SER A 10 24.07 -13.05 -17.36
CA SER A 10 23.05 -12.00 -17.31
C SER A 10 22.46 -11.70 -18.68
N SER A 11 23.27 -11.58 -19.72
CA SER A 11 22.79 -11.29 -21.09
C SER A 11 21.93 -12.42 -21.65
N TYR A 12 22.27 -13.68 -21.39
CA TYR A 12 21.53 -14.83 -21.90
C TYR A 12 20.17 -15.03 -21.23
N TYR A 13 20.11 -14.86 -19.90
CA TYR A 13 18.87 -15.05 -19.13
C TYR A 13 18.06 -13.76 -18.96
N TYR A 14 18.58 -12.62 -19.39
CA TYR A 14 17.81 -11.39 -19.38
C TYR A 14 16.73 -11.45 -20.45
N GLN A 15 15.50 -11.70 -20.01
CA GLN A 15 14.32 -11.51 -20.81
C GLN A 15 13.71 -10.19 -20.38
N ALA A 16 13.64 -9.23 -21.31
CA ALA A 16 12.94 -7.98 -21.08
C ALA A 16 11.46 -8.31 -20.85
N VAL A 17 11.04 -8.32 -19.58
CA VAL A 17 9.63 -8.41 -19.24
C VAL A 17 9.04 -7.04 -19.54
N GLU A 18 8.13 -6.98 -20.50
CA GLU A 18 7.31 -5.78 -20.70
C GLU A 18 6.67 -5.43 -19.36
N SER A 19 6.94 -4.23 -18.86
CA SER A 19 6.28 -3.74 -17.66
C SER A 19 4.81 -3.54 -18.03
N VAL A 20 3.98 -4.56 -17.79
CA VAL A 20 2.52 -4.47 -17.85
C VAL A 20 2.14 -3.14 -17.24
N SER A 21 1.52 -2.27 -18.05
CA SER A 21 1.34 -0.84 -17.84
C SER A 21 0.95 -0.54 -16.40
N GLU A 22 1.94 -0.24 -15.56
CA GLU A 22 1.71 0.12 -14.16
C GLU A 22 0.70 1.27 -14.06
N MET A 23 0.69 2.13 -15.09
CA MET A 23 -0.20 3.25 -15.26
C MET A 23 -1.69 2.86 -15.23
N GLU A 24 -2.13 1.86 -15.99
CA GLU A 24 -3.54 1.42 -15.99
C GLU A 24 -3.95 0.87 -14.63
N PHE A 25 -3.06 0.14 -13.96
CA PHE A 25 -3.32 -0.38 -12.63
C PHE A 25 -3.40 0.73 -11.57
N GLU A 26 -2.64 1.81 -11.74
CA GLU A 26 -2.72 2.97 -10.87
C GLU A 26 -4.01 3.76 -11.08
N GLU A 27 -4.43 3.93 -12.33
CA GLU A 27 -5.67 4.61 -12.68
C GLU A 27 -6.90 3.87 -12.16
N THR A 28 -6.94 2.55 -12.28
CA THR A 28 -8.02 1.73 -11.69
C THR A 28 -8.08 1.87 -10.17
N ILE A 29 -6.94 1.88 -9.46
CA ILE A 29 -6.90 2.11 -8.02
C ILE A 29 -7.42 3.52 -7.67
N LYS A 30 -7.03 4.55 -8.42
CA LYS A 30 -7.53 5.92 -8.23
C LYS A 30 -9.03 6.01 -8.45
N ARG A 31 -9.55 5.38 -9.52
CA ARG A 31 -10.97 5.33 -9.85
C ARG A 31 -11.79 4.74 -8.70
N ILE A 32 -11.44 3.53 -8.25
CA ILE A 32 -12.13 2.86 -7.13
C ILE A 32 -12.05 3.69 -5.85
N PHE A 33 -10.91 4.33 -5.59
CA PHE A 33 -10.74 5.18 -4.42
C PHE A 33 -11.66 6.40 -4.45
N LEU A 34 -11.75 7.09 -5.59
CA LEU A 34 -12.63 8.25 -5.80
C LEU A 34 -14.11 7.87 -5.75
N GLU A 35 -14.50 6.77 -6.40
CA GLU A 35 -15.85 6.22 -6.36
C GLU A 35 -16.28 5.88 -4.92
N SER A 36 -15.34 5.43 -4.10
CA SER A 36 -15.59 5.18 -2.68
C SER A 36 -15.60 6.43 -1.79
N GLU A 37 -15.55 7.64 -2.35
CA GLU A 37 -15.43 8.90 -1.61
C GLU A 37 -14.23 8.91 -0.63
N SER A 38 -13.09 8.34 -1.05
CA SER A 38 -11.90 8.19 -0.19
C SER A 38 -12.12 7.33 1.07
N ARG A 39 -13.20 6.54 1.14
CA ARG A 39 -13.49 5.66 2.29
C ARG A 39 -12.63 4.40 2.25
N TYR A 40 -12.34 3.86 1.07
CA TYR A 40 -11.72 2.54 0.95
C TYR A 40 -10.20 2.58 1.15
N GLY A 41 -9.72 1.69 2.04
CA GLY A 41 -8.30 1.37 2.17
C GLY A 41 -7.88 0.16 1.34
N SER A 42 -6.58 -0.16 1.37
CA SER A 42 -5.98 -1.28 0.63
C SER A 42 -6.67 -2.65 0.74
N ARG A 43 -7.43 -2.91 1.83
CA ARG A 43 -8.18 -4.16 2.00
C ARG A 43 -9.47 -4.18 1.20
N LYS A 44 -10.25 -3.09 1.20
CA LYS A 44 -11.49 -2.98 0.42
C LYS A 44 -11.20 -2.83 -1.07
N ILE A 45 -10.18 -2.05 -1.45
CA ILE A 45 -9.75 -1.91 -2.84
C ILE A 45 -9.35 -3.27 -3.44
N LYS A 46 -8.68 -4.15 -2.67
CA LYS A 46 -8.38 -5.51 -3.13
C LYS A 46 -9.65 -6.31 -3.47
N ILE A 47 -10.72 -6.16 -2.68
CA ILE A 47 -11.98 -6.86 -2.92
C ILE A 47 -12.65 -6.32 -4.19
N CYS A 48 -12.70 -5.00 -4.36
CA CYS A 48 -13.22 -4.37 -5.58
C CYS A 48 -12.43 -4.82 -6.82
N LEU A 49 -11.09 -4.81 -6.75
CA LEU A 49 -10.24 -5.28 -7.84
C LEU A 49 -10.45 -6.77 -8.16
N ASN A 50 -10.64 -7.61 -7.14
CA ASN A 50 -10.97 -9.01 -7.35
C ASN A 50 -12.32 -9.19 -8.04
N ASN A 51 -13.32 -8.35 -7.74
CA ASN A 51 -14.62 -8.37 -8.41
C ASN A 51 -14.51 -7.93 -9.88
N GLU A 52 -13.58 -7.03 -10.20
CA GLU A 52 -13.21 -6.64 -11.56
C GLU A 52 -12.28 -7.67 -12.27
N GLY A 53 -11.98 -8.82 -11.64
CA GLY A 53 -11.12 -9.86 -12.19
C GLY A 53 -9.60 -9.61 -12.05
N ILE A 54 -9.20 -8.50 -11.43
CA ILE A 54 -7.80 -8.10 -11.27
C ILE A 54 -7.26 -8.61 -9.93
N THR A 55 -6.51 -9.71 -9.99
CA THR A 55 -5.88 -10.28 -8.78
C THR A 55 -4.47 -9.71 -8.56
N ARG A 56 -4.32 -8.82 -7.56
CA ARG A 56 -3.01 -8.29 -7.14
C ARG A 56 -2.82 -8.36 -5.62
N SER A 57 -1.56 -8.36 -5.18
CA SER A 57 -1.24 -8.48 -3.76
C SER A 57 -1.61 -7.21 -2.99
N ARG A 58 -2.09 -7.37 -1.75
CA ARG A 58 -2.40 -6.24 -0.85
C ARG A 58 -1.18 -5.33 -0.63
N ARG A 59 0.03 -5.91 -0.56
CA ARG A 59 1.29 -5.17 -0.42
C ARG A 59 1.57 -4.28 -1.63
N ARG A 60 1.25 -4.74 -2.85
CA ARG A 60 1.41 -3.95 -4.07
C ARG A 60 0.44 -2.77 -4.10
N ILE A 61 -0.84 -3.03 -3.83
CA ILE A 61 -1.89 -1.99 -3.73
C ILE A 61 -1.49 -0.93 -2.70
N ARG A 62 -1.03 -1.34 -1.51
CA ARG A 62 -0.57 -0.41 -0.47
C ARG A 62 0.60 0.47 -0.92
N ARG A 63 1.58 -0.08 -1.65
CA ARG A 63 2.71 0.70 -2.16
C ARG A 63 2.25 1.78 -3.15
N ILE A 64 1.32 1.43 -4.03
CA ILE A 64 0.73 2.36 -4.99
C ILE A 64 -0.07 3.45 -4.26
N MET A 65 -0.95 3.07 -3.33
CA MET A 65 -1.68 4.05 -2.51
C MET A 65 -0.74 5.01 -1.78
N LYS A 66 0.37 4.51 -1.23
CA LYS A 66 1.38 5.35 -0.57
C LYS A 66 2.08 6.29 -1.55
N ARG A 67 2.47 5.81 -2.74
CA ARG A 67 3.10 6.64 -3.77
C ARG A 67 2.17 7.74 -4.28
N LEU A 68 0.87 7.44 -4.39
CA LEU A 68 -0.17 8.36 -4.86
C LEU A 68 -0.81 9.18 -3.74
N ASN A 69 -0.33 9.09 -2.49
CA ASN A 69 -0.90 9.75 -1.31
C ASN A 69 -2.40 9.50 -1.08
N LEU A 70 -2.90 8.32 -1.45
CA LEU A 70 -4.29 7.91 -1.23
C LEU A 70 -4.45 7.42 0.22
N VAL A 71 -5.06 8.26 1.06
CA VAL A 71 -5.29 7.97 2.48
C VAL A 71 -6.78 7.84 2.74
N SER A 72 -7.19 6.71 3.32
CA SER A 72 -8.59 6.50 3.67
C SER A 72 -9.02 7.48 4.77
N VAL A 73 -10.23 8.04 4.64
CA VAL A 73 -10.83 8.95 5.63
C VAL A 73 -10.79 8.36 7.05
N TYR A 74 -11.01 7.04 7.17
CA TYR A 74 -11.00 6.34 8.47
C TYR A 74 -9.62 6.27 9.14
N GLN A 75 -8.52 6.46 8.40
CA GLN A 75 -7.19 6.50 9.01
C GLN A 75 -6.93 7.80 9.75
N LYS A 76 -7.67 8.87 9.43
CA LYS A 76 -7.53 10.15 10.13
C LYS A 76 -8.27 10.06 11.46
N ALA A 77 -7.53 9.89 12.55
CA ALA A 77 -8.10 9.95 13.89
C ALA A 77 -8.78 11.32 14.08
N THR A 78 -10.08 11.31 14.35
CA THR A 78 -10.86 12.51 14.66
C THR A 78 -10.51 13.06 16.03
N PHE A 79 -10.29 12.16 17.00
CA PHE A 79 -9.88 12.52 18.34
C PHE A 79 -8.35 12.49 18.48
N LYS A 80 -7.79 13.63 18.89
CA LYS A 80 -6.38 13.74 19.30
C LYS A 80 -6.36 13.84 20.82
N PRO A 81 -5.89 12.80 21.55
CA PRO A 81 -5.82 12.89 23.00
C PRO A 81 -4.90 14.04 23.39
N HIS A 82 -5.43 14.97 24.17
CA HIS A 82 -4.62 16.01 24.79
C HIS A 82 -4.00 15.43 26.06
N SER A 83 -2.67 15.31 26.09
CA SER A 83 -1.95 14.90 27.29
C SER A 83 -2.12 15.99 28.36
N ARG A 84 -2.72 15.66 29.51
CA ARG A 84 -2.86 16.57 30.66
C ARG A 84 -1.57 16.69 31.49
N GLY A 85 -0.42 16.23 30.97
CA GLY A 85 0.82 16.17 31.74
C GLY A 85 0.85 14.97 32.70
N LYS A 86 1.93 14.86 33.49
CA LYS A 86 2.07 13.84 34.52
C LYS A 86 1.31 14.25 35.78
N ASN A 87 0.60 13.33 36.41
CA ASN A 87 0.05 13.55 37.76
C ASN A 87 1.20 13.38 38.76
N GLU A 88 1.76 14.50 39.22
CA GLU A 88 2.78 14.56 40.29
C GLU A 88 2.15 14.69 41.68
N ALA A 89 0.88 14.29 41.82
CA ALA A 89 0.21 14.32 43.12
C ALA A 89 0.92 13.33 44.08
N PRO A 90 1.28 13.77 45.30
CA PRO A 90 1.85 12.89 46.31
C PRO A 90 0.72 12.01 46.86
N ILE A 91 0.51 10.84 46.24
CA ILE A 91 -0.48 9.86 46.69
C ILE A 91 0.23 8.90 47.65
N PRO A 92 -0.14 8.84 48.93
CA PRO A 92 0.47 7.90 49.86
C PRO A 92 0.06 6.46 49.53
N ASN A 93 1.04 5.57 49.40
CA ASN A 93 0.80 4.13 49.31
C ASN A 93 0.57 3.59 50.73
N HIS A 94 -0.68 3.27 51.05
CA HIS A 94 -1.01 2.48 52.23
C HIS A 94 -0.96 1.00 51.85
N LEU A 95 -0.01 0.25 52.43
CA LEU A 95 0.09 -1.21 52.38
C LEU A 95 -0.60 -1.83 53.61
#